data_AF-A0A936E2D4-F1
#
_entry.id   AF-A0A936E2D4-F1
#
_cell.length_a   1.000
_cell.length_b   1.000
_cell.length_c   1.000
_cell.angle_alpha   90.00
_cell.angle_beta   90.00
_cell.angle_gamma   90.00
#
_symmetry.space_group_name_H-M   'P 1'
#
loop_
_entity.id
_entity.type
_entity.pdbx_description
1 polymer ?
#
loop_
_entity_poly.entity_id
_entity_poly.type
_entity_poly.pdbx_seq_one_letter_code
_entity_poly.pdbx_strand_id
1 'polypeptide(L)'
;MRHTLSATAEGQFQADFITQLAFTADHSLLATASGDNTLVLWEMSSGNALSAPQGGHNGLITAVQFSPDGQMLATASTDRTLIFWDVPARQRLAVSLEEHLDEVSGLAFTADGYYLASAGADGQLLEWLASLEAWQDMACGIANRELTEAEWQTYIGEGEVTAVCESY
;
A
#
# COMPACT_ATOMS: atom_id res chain seq x y z
N MET A 1 -29.94 8.30 -1.48
CA MET A 1 -29.39 8.58 -0.13
C MET A 1 -27.91 8.90 -0.32
N ARG A 2 -27.41 10.01 0.23
CA ARG A 2 -26.01 10.44 0.13
C ARG A 2 -25.39 10.31 1.53
N HIS A 3 -24.25 9.65 1.64
CA HIS A 3 -23.43 9.63 2.85
C HIS A 3 -22.20 10.51 2.61
N THR A 4 -21.82 11.32 3.59
CA THR A 4 -20.64 12.19 3.50
C THR A 4 -19.63 11.70 4.50
N LEU A 5 -18.41 11.39 4.04
CA LEU A 5 -17.27 11.10 4.90
C LEU A 5 -16.69 12.44 5.39
N SER A 6 -16.30 12.51 6.66
CA SER A 6 -15.78 13.74 7.25
C SER A 6 -14.53 13.47 8.07
N ALA A 7 -13.47 14.20 7.77
CA ALA A 7 -12.29 14.30 8.62
C ALA A 7 -12.54 15.35 9.70
N THR A 8 -12.13 15.08 10.95
CA THR A 8 -12.35 15.99 12.07
C THR A 8 -11.05 16.50 12.70
N ALA A 9 -9.90 15.94 12.32
CA ALA A 9 -8.57 16.36 12.78
C ALA A 9 -7.65 16.81 11.64
N GLU A 10 -6.65 17.63 11.97
CA GLU A 10 -5.55 17.97 11.06
C GLU A 10 -4.78 16.72 10.64
N GLY A 11 -4.41 16.63 9.36
CA GLY A 11 -3.75 15.46 8.77
C GLY A 11 -4.69 14.31 8.37
N GLN A 12 -6.01 14.48 8.54
CA GLN A 12 -7.03 13.53 8.05
C GLN A 12 -7.77 14.02 6.80
N PHE A 13 -7.49 15.24 6.34
CA PHE A 13 -8.07 15.82 5.14
C PHE A 13 -7.00 15.99 4.06
N GLN A 14 -7.43 15.88 2.81
CA GLN A 14 -6.59 16.12 1.63
C GLN A 14 -6.80 17.57 1.18
N ALA A 15 -5.71 18.30 1.00
CA ALA A 15 -5.67 19.72 0.69
C ALA A 15 -5.78 20.04 -0.80
N ASP A 16 -5.68 19.01 -1.66
CA ASP A 16 -5.85 19.13 -3.11
C ASP A 16 -6.83 18.07 -3.66
N PHE A 17 -7.08 18.09 -4.98
CA PHE A 17 -8.04 17.20 -5.63
C PHE A 17 -7.71 15.72 -5.39
N ILE A 18 -8.78 14.93 -5.19
CA ILE A 18 -8.68 13.47 -5.11
C ILE A 18 -8.44 12.94 -6.51
N THR A 19 -7.35 12.20 -6.68
CA THR A 19 -6.91 11.61 -7.95
C THR A 19 -7.52 10.24 -8.18
N GLN A 20 -7.65 9.44 -7.11
CA GLN A 20 -8.11 8.06 -7.20
C GLN A 20 -8.80 7.59 -5.91
N LEU A 21 -9.69 6.61 -6.06
CA LEU A 21 -10.45 5.95 -5.00
C LEU A 21 -10.28 4.43 -5.10
N ALA A 22 -10.20 3.72 -3.98
CA ALA A 22 -10.26 2.27 -3.95
C ALA A 22 -11.02 1.76 -2.73
N PHE A 23 -11.91 0.78 -2.91
CA PHE A 23 -12.57 0.08 -1.80
C PHE A 23 -11.89 -1.25 -1.54
N THR A 24 -11.90 -1.70 -0.28
CA THR A 24 -11.72 -3.13 0.02
C THR A 24 -12.92 -3.91 -0.49
N ALA A 25 -12.73 -5.20 -0.80
CA ALA A 25 -13.79 -6.05 -1.36
C ALA A 25 -15.00 -6.23 -0.44
N ASP A 26 -14.77 -6.14 0.88
CA ASP A 26 -15.80 -6.21 1.93
C ASP A 26 -16.48 -4.85 2.21
N HIS A 27 -16.06 -3.79 1.52
CA HIS A 27 -16.50 -2.40 1.72
C HIS A 27 -16.28 -1.84 3.13
N SER A 28 -15.39 -2.43 3.93
CA SER A 28 -15.08 -1.91 5.27
C SER A 28 -14.23 -0.64 5.20
N LEU A 29 -13.36 -0.53 4.20
CA LEU A 29 -12.45 0.59 4.00
C LEU A 29 -12.59 1.23 2.62
N LEU A 30 -12.33 2.54 2.57
CA LEU A 30 -12.07 3.30 1.36
C LEU A 30 -10.69 3.95 1.48
N ALA A 31 -9.88 3.87 0.44
CA ALA A 31 -8.66 4.64 0.27
C ALA A 31 -8.91 5.81 -0.69
N THR A 32 -8.40 6.99 -0.36
CA THR A 32 -8.42 8.16 -1.23
C THR A 32 -7.02 8.71 -1.43
N ALA A 33 -6.61 8.86 -2.69
CA ALA A 33 -5.33 9.42 -3.09
C ALA A 33 -5.51 10.86 -3.57
N SER A 34 -4.53 11.74 -3.35
CA SER A 34 -4.63 13.15 -3.71
C SER A 34 -3.37 13.71 -4.38
N GLY A 35 -3.58 14.82 -5.10
CA GLY A 35 -2.52 15.65 -5.66
C GLY A 35 -1.69 16.44 -4.63
N ASP A 36 -2.02 16.38 -3.34
CA ASP A 36 -1.13 16.88 -2.29
C ASP A 36 -0.16 15.80 -1.76
N ASN A 37 -0.06 14.68 -2.46
CA ASN A 37 0.77 13.51 -2.16
C ASN A 37 0.28 12.71 -0.93
N THR A 38 -0.94 12.97 -0.44
CA THR A 38 -1.50 12.26 0.71
C THR A 38 -2.37 11.08 0.30
N LEU A 39 -2.38 10.08 1.18
CA LEU A 39 -3.28 8.94 1.15
C LEU A 39 -4.10 8.95 2.43
N VAL A 40 -5.43 8.84 2.33
CA VAL A 40 -6.31 8.72 3.51
C VAL A 40 -7.10 7.42 3.44
N LEU A 41 -7.15 6.71 4.56
CA LEU A 41 -8.04 5.56 4.75
C LEU A 41 -9.27 5.99 5.54
N TRP A 42 -10.43 5.53 5.11
CA TRP A 42 -11.72 5.83 5.71
C TRP A 42 -12.39 4.55 6.17
N GLU A 43 -12.86 4.53 7.40
CA GLU A 43 -13.69 3.44 7.91
C GLU A 43 -15.15 3.70 7.50
N MET A 44 -15.70 2.81 6.67
CA MET A 44 -17.02 3.03 6.08
C MET A 44 -18.17 2.89 7.07
N SER A 45 -17.99 2.14 8.14
CA SER A 45 -19.00 1.94 9.19
C SER A 45 -19.21 3.19 10.03
N SER A 46 -18.13 3.92 10.35
CA SER A 46 -18.18 5.14 11.16
C SER A 46 -18.17 6.43 10.34
N GLY A 47 -17.71 6.36 9.09
CA GLY A 47 -17.52 7.52 8.21
C GLY A 47 -16.32 8.40 8.57
N ASN A 48 -15.48 7.92 9.50
CA ASN A 48 -14.31 8.65 9.98
C ASN A 48 -13.07 8.31 9.16
N ALA A 49 -12.20 9.31 9.01
CA ALA A 49 -10.84 9.07 8.58
C ALA A 49 -10.08 8.32 9.67
N LEU A 50 -9.39 7.25 9.27
CA LEU A 50 -8.37 6.61 10.08
C LEU A 50 -7.10 7.46 10.05
N SER A 51 -6.15 7.20 10.96
CA SER A 51 -4.82 7.79 10.82
C SER A 51 -4.26 7.39 9.46
N ALA A 52 -4.05 8.37 8.59
CA ALA A 52 -3.41 8.14 7.30
C ALA A 52 -2.04 7.48 7.51
N PRO A 53 -1.66 6.51 6.67
CA PRO A 53 -0.26 6.11 6.57
C PRO A 53 0.55 7.36 6.20
N GLN A 54 1.34 7.89 7.15
CA GLN A 54 2.02 9.16 6.97
C GLN A 54 3.34 8.98 6.22
N GLY A 55 3.56 9.83 5.22
CA GLY A 55 4.82 9.93 4.48
C GLY A 55 5.03 8.80 3.47
N GLY A 56 5.46 9.15 2.27
CA GLY A 56 5.77 8.16 1.25
C GLY A 56 6.17 8.82 -0.06
N HIS A 57 5.17 9.34 -0.76
CA HIS A 57 5.36 9.94 -2.08
C HIS A 57 5.81 11.41 -1.97
N ASN A 58 6.70 11.80 -2.89
CA ASN A 58 7.17 13.17 -3.10
C ASN A 58 6.47 13.84 -4.30
N GLY A 59 5.54 13.13 -4.93
CA GLY A 59 4.71 13.60 -6.04
C GLY A 59 3.26 13.15 -5.90
N LEU A 60 2.44 13.63 -6.84
CA LEU A 60 1.00 13.34 -6.91
C LEU A 60 0.79 11.82 -6.88
N ILE A 61 -0.07 11.32 -6.00
CA ILE A 61 -0.46 9.91 -6.04
C ILE A 61 -1.42 9.74 -7.21
N THR A 62 -1.07 8.93 -8.19
CA THR A 62 -1.80 8.77 -9.46
C THR A 62 -2.73 7.55 -9.44
N ALA A 63 -2.37 6.52 -8.67
CA ALA A 63 -3.16 5.31 -8.52
C ALA A 63 -3.05 4.74 -7.10
N VAL A 64 -4.13 4.10 -6.66
CA VAL A 64 -4.22 3.39 -5.39
C VAL A 64 -5.04 2.12 -5.61
N GLN A 65 -4.61 1.01 -5.03
CA GLN A 65 -5.36 -0.25 -5.12
C GLN A 65 -5.13 -1.15 -3.91
N PHE A 66 -6.21 -1.73 -3.39
CA PHE A 66 -6.12 -2.80 -2.39
C PHE A 66 -5.80 -4.13 -3.05
N SER A 67 -5.05 -4.97 -2.34
CA SER A 67 -5.00 -6.40 -2.65
C SER A 67 -6.39 -7.03 -2.50
N PRO A 68 -6.68 -8.15 -3.18
CA PRO A 68 -7.99 -8.80 -3.11
C PRO A 68 -8.41 -9.21 -1.69
N ASP A 69 -7.46 -9.55 -0.83
CA ASP A 69 -7.68 -9.89 0.58
C ASP A 69 -7.79 -8.66 1.51
N GLY A 70 -7.51 -7.46 0.99
CA GLY A 70 -7.55 -6.19 1.72
C GLY A 70 -6.41 -5.98 2.73
N GLN A 71 -5.42 -6.89 2.79
CA GLN A 71 -4.31 -6.79 3.74
C GLN A 71 -3.23 -5.80 3.29
N MET A 72 -3.08 -5.63 1.97
CA MET A 72 -2.12 -4.71 1.39
C MET A 72 -2.82 -3.62 0.59
N LEU A 73 -2.16 -2.47 0.53
CA LEU A 73 -2.50 -1.38 -0.36
C LEU A 73 -1.26 -0.99 -1.14
N ALA A 74 -1.41 -0.76 -2.45
CA ALA A 74 -0.37 -0.21 -3.30
C ALA A 74 -0.73 1.20 -3.72
N THR A 75 0.24 2.11 -3.70
CA THR A 75 0.14 3.46 -4.27
C THR A 75 1.24 3.69 -5.30
N ALA A 76 0.92 4.47 -6.32
CA ALA A 76 1.82 4.87 -7.39
C ALA A 76 1.80 6.39 -7.54
N SER A 77 2.90 6.96 -8.02
CA SER A 77 3.09 8.40 -8.03
C SER A 77 3.86 8.93 -9.24
N THR A 78 3.69 10.22 -9.48
CA THR A 78 4.49 11.02 -10.42
C THR A 78 5.96 11.15 -10.02
N ASP A 79 6.30 10.82 -8.76
CA ASP A 79 7.71 10.70 -8.33
C ASP A 79 8.42 9.45 -8.87
N ARG A 80 7.71 8.63 -9.68
CA ARG A 80 8.16 7.41 -10.35
C ARG A 80 8.28 6.19 -9.42
N THR A 81 7.78 6.33 -8.19
CA THR A 81 7.84 5.25 -7.20
C THR A 81 6.50 4.56 -7.01
N LEU A 82 6.57 3.31 -6.56
CA LEU A 82 5.47 2.61 -5.92
C LEU A 82 5.77 2.40 -4.44
N ILE A 83 4.73 2.46 -3.62
CA ILE A 83 4.81 2.17 -2.19
C ILE A 83 3.72 1.16 -1.84
N PHE A 84 4.12 0.16 -1.06
CA PHE A 84 3.18 -0.77 -0.42
C PHE A 84 2.94 -0.40 1.03
N TRP A 85 1.72 -0.67 1.49
CA TRP A 85 1.27 -0.40 2.84
C TRP A 85 0.64 -1.65 3.42
N ASP A 86 0.96 -1.92 4.68
CA ASP A 86 0.23 -2.87 5.52
C ASP A 86 -1.03 -2.17 6.04
N VAL A 87 -2.19 -2.67 5.63
CA VAL A 87 -3.48 -2.06 5.97
C VAL A 87 -3.86 -2.28 7.44
N PRO A 88 -3.77 -3.51 8.00
CA PRO A 88 -3.97 -3.73 9.44
C PRO A 88 -3.06 -2.88 10.35
N ALA A 89 -1.75 -2.85 10.05
CA ALA A 89 -0.78 -2.10 10.83
C ALA A 89 -0.86 -0.58 10.58
N ARG A 90 -1.42 -0.17 9.42
CA ARG A 90 -1.47 1.22 8.92
C ARG A 90 -0.07 1.81 8.77
N GLN A 91 0.83 1.01 8.23
CA GLN A 91 2.25 1.34 8.11
C GLN A 91 2.76 1.12 6.70
N ARG A 92 3.77 1.91 6.34
CA ARG A 92 4.50 1.74 5.09
C ARG A 92 5.38 0.48 5.19
N LEU A 93 5.31 -0.37 4.18
CA LEU A 93 6.27 -1.46 4.02
C LEU A 93 7.58 -0.90 3.45
N ALA A 94 8.72 -1.47 3.86
CA ALA A 94 10.06 -0.91 3.60
C ALA A 94 10.45 -0.86 2.09
N VAL A 95 9.59 -1.34 1.21
CA VAL A 95 9.82 -1.43 -0.23
C VAL A 95 9.26 -0.17 -0.92
N SER A 96 10.13 0.77 -1.33
CA SER A 96 9.83 1.60 -2.51
C SER A 96 10.43 0.97 -3.75
N LEU A 97 9.63 0.91 -4.80
CA LEU A 97 10.05 0.37 -6.09
C LEU A 97 10.26 1.54 -7.04
N GLU A 98 11.52 1.82 -7.36
CA GLU A 98 11.96 2.99 -8.12
C GLU A 98 12.48 2.62 -9.53
N GLU A 99 11.96 1.53 -10.10
CA GLU A 99 12.44 1.01 -11.40
C GLU A 99 11.81 1.73 -12.61
N HIS A 100 10.65 2.37 -12.45
CA HIS A 100 10.07 3.17 -13.53
C HIS A 100 10.89 4.43 -13.79
N LEU A 101 11.09 4.75 -15.07
CA LEU A 101 11.90 5.90 -15.48
C LEU A 101 11.08 7.19 -15.60
N ASP A 102 9.76 7.09 -15.55
CA ASP A 102 8.79 8.17 -15.64
C ASP A 102 7.56 7.88 -14.75
N GLU A 103 6.60 8.79 -14.70
CA GLU A 103 5.44 8.73 -13.80
C GLU A 103 4.73 7.37 -13.87
N VAL A 104 4.42 6.78 -12.72
CA VAL A 104 3.62 5.56 -12.66
C VAL A 104 2.16 5.97 -12.74
N SER A 105 1.37 5.39 -13.65
CA SER A 105 0.00 5.85 -13.94
C SER A 105 -1.08 4.81 -13.64
N GLY A 106 -0.71 3.56 -13.39
CA GLY A 106 -1.67 2.49 -13.22
C GLY A 106 -1.13 1.34 -12.38
N LEU A 107 -2.04 0.70 -11.65
CA LEU A 107 -1.83 -0.45 -10.79
C LEU A 107 -2.90 -1.51 -11.08
N ALA A 108 -2.53 -2.78 -10.98
CA ALA A 108 -3.45 -3.90 -11.07
C ALA A 108 -2.95 -5.11 -10.27
N PHE A 109 -3.66 -5.52 -9.22
CA PHE A 109 -3.40 -6.78 -8.53
C PHE A 109 -3.92 -7.97 -9.35
N THR A 110 -3.21 -9.09 -9.29
CA THR A 110 -3.76 -10.40 -9.68
C THR A 110 -4.88 -10.81 -8.73
N ALA A 111 -5.81 -11.63 -9.20
CA ALA A 111 -6.97 -12.05 -8.41
C ALA A 111 -6.61 -12.88 -7.16
N ASP A 112 -5.46 -13.55 -7.19
CA ASP A 112 -4.89 -14.28 -6.04
C ASP A 112 -4.12 -13.38 -5.08
N GLY A 113 -3.88 -12.12 -5.42
CA GLY A 113 -3.16 -11.15 -4.60
C GLY A 113 -1.64 -11.34 -4.55
N TYR A 114 -1.06 -12.32 -5.25
CA TYR A 114 0.38 -12.55 -5.19
C TYR A 114 1.20 -11.55 -6.00
N TYR A 115 0.62 -10.97 -7.04
CA TYR A 115 1.35 -10.06 -7.92
C TYR A 115 0.62 -8.74 -8.11
N LEU A 116 1.41 -7.69 -8.30
CA LEU A 116 0.97 -6.37 -8.72
C LEU A 116 1.64 -6.03 -10.04
N ALA A 117 0.87 -5.65 -11.04
CA ALA A 117 1.38 -5.00 -12.25
C ALA A 117 1.34 -3.48 -12.09
N SER A 118 2.38 -2.79 -12.55
CA SER A 118 2.45 -1.34 -12.63
C SER A 118 2.73 -0.88 -14.06
N ALA A 119 2.11 0.23 -14.46
CA ALA A 119 2.31 0.83 -15.78
C ALA A 119 2.90 2.24 -15.63
N GLY A 120 3.98 2.52 -16.35
CA GLY A 120 4.67 3.81 -16.35
C GLY A 120 4.51 4.58 -17.66
N ALA A 121 4.61 5.90 -17.58
CA ALA A 121 4.66 6.80 -18.73
C ALA A 121 5.92 6.59 -19.60
N ASP A 122 6.90 5.87 -19.07
CA ASP A 122 8.08 5.35 -19.79
C ASP A 122 7.73 4.23 -20.79
N GLY A 123 6.46 3.82 -20.86
CA GLY A 123 5.98 2.76 -21.74
C GLY A 123 6.26 1.36 -21.23
N GLN A 124 6.71 1.23 -19.97
CA GLN A 124 7.00 -0.06 -19.36
C GLN A 124 5.83 -0.57 -18.52
N LEU A 125 5.70 -1.89 -18.48
CA LEU A 125 4.89 -2.62 -17.52
C LEU A 125 5.83 -3.48 -16.69
N LEU A 126 5.76 -3.33 -15.37
CA LEU A 126 6.56 -4.10 -14.41
C LEU A 126 5.63 -4.94 -13.55
N GLU A 127 6.06 -6.15 -13.21
CA GLU A 127 5.34 -7.06 -12.31
C GLU A 127 6.13 -7.23 -11.03
N TRP A 128 5.43 -7.20 -9.91
CA TRP A 128 5.99 -7.22 -8.56
C TRP A 128 5.34 -8.32 -7.77
N LEU A 129 6.15 -9.07 -7.01
CA LEU A 129 5.60 -9.90 -5.94
C LEU A 129 5.00 -8.97 -4.89
N ALA A 130 3.75 -9.19 -4.49
CA ALA A 130 2.96 -8.25 -3.68
C ALA A 130 2.11 -8.98 -2.62
N SER A 131 2.71 -9.96 -1.94
CA SER A 131 2.08 -10.71 -0.85
C SER A 131 3.01 -10.73 0.36
N LEU A 132 2.51 -10.29 1.52
CA LEU A 132 3.27 -10.27 2.76
C LEU A 132 3.72 -11.69 3.16
N GLU A 133 2.84 -12.68 2.99
CA GLU A 133 3.15 -14.10 3.18
C GLU A 133 4.25 -14.55 2.22
N ALA A 134 4.12 -14.27 0.92
CA ALA A 134 5.14 -14.65 -0.05
C ALA A 134 6.48 -13.95 0.19
N TRP A 135 6.47 -12.70 0.67
CA TRP A 135 7.68 -11.96 1.04
C TRP A 135 8.33 -12.57 2.28
N GLN A 136 7.54 -12.98 3.27
CA GLN A 136 8.02 -13.70 4.45
C GLN A 136 8.63 -15.04 4.05
N ASP A 137 7.92 -15.86 3.27
CA ASP A 137 8.41 -17.17 2.79
C ASP A 137 9.71 -17.04 2.00
N MET A 138 9.79 -16.06 1.10
CA MET A 138 10.99 -15.78 0.32
C MET A 138 12.15 -15.37 1.25
N ALA A 139 11.90 -14.48 2.20
CA ALA A 139 12.92 -14.03 3.16
C ALA A 139 13.38 -15.18 4.07
N CYS A 140 12.46 -16.00 4.59
CA CYS A 140 12.74 -17.22 5.35
C CYS A 140 13.57 -18.22 4.52
N GLY A 141 13.22 -18.43 3.25
CA GLY A 141 13.93 -19.32 2.33
C GLY A 141 15.35 -18.85 2.02
N ILE A 142 15.56 -17.56 1.83
CA ILE A 142 16.90 -16.97 1.60
C ILE A 142 17.75 -17.05 2.87
N ALA A 143 17.18 -16.71 4.02
CA ALA A 143 17.88 -16.76 5.31
C ALA A 143 18.19 -18.20 5.75
N ASN A 144 17.37 -19.17 5.31
CA ASN A 144 17.39 -20.56 5.74
C ASN A 144 17.27 -20.71 7.27
N ARG A 145 16.50 -19.80 7.89
CA ARG A 145 16.17 -19.75 9.32
C ARG A 145 15.04 -18.74 9.55
N GLU A 146 14.48 -18.74 10.76
CA GLU A 146 13.61 -17.66 11.23
C GLU A 146 14.33 -16.30 11.15
N LEU A 147 13.59 -15.27 10.72
CA LEU A 147 14.08 -13.89 10.71
C LEU A 147 14.18 -13.37 12.15
N THR A 148 15.28 -12.69 12.45
CA THR A 148 15.39 -11.96 13.72
C THR A 148 14.43 -10.76 13.71
N GLU A 149 14.04 -10.29 14.89
CA GLU A 149 13.25 -9.07 15.03
C GLU A 149 13.90 -7.89 14.28
N ALA A 150 15.23 -7.72 14.36
CA ALA A 150 15.92 -6.67 13.64
C ALA A 150 15.82 -6.81 12.10
N GLU A 151 15.88 -8.03 11.57
CA GLU A 151 15.74 -8.29 10.13
C GLU A 151 14.30 -8.04 9.66
N TRP A 152 13.32 -8.44 10.46
CA TRP A 152 11.91 -8.15 10.19
C TRP A 152 11.65 -6.65 10.07
N GLN A 153 12.11 -5.90 11.07
CA GLN A 153 11.97 -4.44 11.09
C GLN A 153 12.67 -3.77 9.91
N THR A 154 13.78 -4.36 9.44
CA THR A 154 14.56 -3.81 8.32
C THR A 154 13.92 -4.10 6.95
N TYR A 155 13.44 -5.32 6.73
CA TYR A 155 13.06 -5.78 5.38
C TYR A 155 11.55 -5.87 5.14
N ILE A 156 10.76 -6.06 6.19
CA ILE A 156 9.30 -6.18 6.09
C ILE A 156 8.67 -4.86 6.54
N GLY A 157 8.97 -4.42 7.78
CA GLY A 157 8.51 -3.15 8.34
C GLY A 157 8.30 -3.22 9.85
N GLU A 158 7.81 -2.12 10.42
CA GLU A 158 7.40 -2.07 11.83
C GLU A 158 6.12 -2.91 12.04
N GLY A 159 5.95 -3.51 13.23
CA GLY A 159 4.84 -4.46 13.50
C GLY A 159 5.23 -5.59 14.45
N GLU A 160 4.23 -6.30 15.01
CA GLU A 160 4.49 -7.50 15.81
C GLU A 160 5.15 -8.58 14.92
N VAL A 161 6.25 -9.17 15.41
CA VAL A 161 6.89 -10.31 14.76
C VAL A 161 5.94 -11.51 14.88
N THR A 162 5.13 -11.74 13.85
CA THR A 162 4.32 -12.96 13.72
C THR A 162 5.03 -14.05 12.92
N ALA A 163 6.31 -13.82 12.57
CA ALA A 163 7.16 -14.64 11.72
C ALA A 163 7.47 -16.03 12.31
N VAL A 164 6.47 -16.90 12.39
CA VAL A 164 6.72 -18.33 12.40
C VAL A 164 6.97 -18.68 10.94
N CYS A 165 8.24 -18.72 10.51
CA CYS A 165 8.56 -19.38 9.25
C CYS A 165 8.13 -20.85 9.44
N GLU A 166 6.99 -21.26 8.87
CA GLU A 166 6.56 -22.65 8.99
C GLU A 166 7.69 -23.54 8.45
N SER A 167 8.24 -24.39 9.31
CA SER A 167 9.33 -25.27 8.94
C SER A 167 8.89 -26.18 7.80
N TYR A 168 9.60 -26.14 6.68
CA TYR A 168 9.47 -27.10 5.57
C TYR A 168 9.51 -28.56 6.04
#